data_AF-A0A9C9KPC7-F1
#
_entry.id   AF-A0A9C9KPC7-F1
#
_cell.length_a   1.000
_cell.length_b   1.000
_cell.length_c   1.000
_cell.angle_alpha   90.00
_cell.angle_beta   90.00
_cell.angle_gamma   90.00
#
_symmetry.space_group_name_H-M   'P 1'
#
loop_
_entity.id
_entity.type
_entity.pdbx_description
1 polymer ?
#
loop_
_entity_poly.entity_id
_entity_poly.type
_entity_poly.pdbx_seq_one_letter_code
_entity_poly.pdbx_strand_id
1 'polypeptide(L)'
;MARSRFTITRQDKTAALAYLSNKLRDPYWPSEDTARQVKAERQYKDAKRELVTLNAWCEKWLDSTQWTQLKNAIRAARKRTADLQRDPPKSVTLSHKAWRIISDLAKHDEVTLSALIEDRLGKAWDKM
;
A
#
# COMPACT_ATOMS: atom_id res chain seq x y z
N MET A 1 18.71 -17.48 12.73
CA MET A 1 19.21 -16.89 11.46
C MET A 1 18.63 -15.49 11.33
N ALA A 2 19.46 -14.46 11.20
CA ALA A 2 18.98 -13.09 11.02
C ALA A 2 18.19 -13.00 9.70
N ARG A 3 16.92 -12.58 9.75
CA ARG A 3 16.11 -12.36 8.54
C ARG A 3 16.86 -11.37 7.65
N SER A 4 17.05 -11.72 6.38
CA SER A 4 17.57 -10.79 5.37
C SER A 4 16.75 -9.50 5.41
N ARG A 5 17.45 -8.36 5.44
CA ARG A 5 16.80 -7.04 5.30
C ARG A 5 16.01 -7.04 3.99
N PHE A 6 14.80 -6.51 4.05
CA PHE A 6 13.91 -6.48 2.89
C PHE A 6 14.56 -5.69 1.74
N THR A 7 14.65 -6.29 0.56
CA THR A 7 15.24 -5.68 -0.63
C THR A 7 14.15 -5.38 -1.65
N ILE A 8 14.13 -4.14 -2.16
CA ILE A 8 13.26 -3.70 -3.24
C ILE A 8 13.71 -4.41 -4.52
N THR A 9 12.82 -5.20 -5.12
CA THR A 9 13.07 -5.93 -6.37
C THR A 9 12.67 -5.10 -7.60
N ARG A 10 13.00 -5.58 -8.81
CA ARG A 10 12.59 -4.93 -10.06
C ARG A 10 11.08 -4.76 -10.19
N GLN A 11 10.31 -5.76 -9.74
CA GLN A 11 8.84 -5.72 -9.75
C GLN A 11 8.28 -4.66 -8.79
N ASP A 12 9.01 -4.33 -7.72
CA ASP A 12 8.59 -3.37 -6.71
C ASP A 12 8.93 -1.93 -7.06
N LYS A 13 9.88 -1.73 -7.98
CA LYS A 13 10.51 -0.43 -8.22
C LYS A 13 9.47 0.67 -8.42
N THR A 14 8.49 0.43 -9.28
CA THR A 14 7.44 1.43 -9.57
C THR A 14 6.64 1.81 -8.32
N ALA A 15 6.21 0.82 -7.53
CA ALA A 15 5.44 1.06 -6.30
C ALA A 15 6.29 1.76 -5.22
N ALA A 16 7.55 1.34 -5.08
CA ALA A 16 8.49 1.96 -4.16
C ALA A 16 8.75 3.43 -4.52
N LEU A 17 9.02 3.72 -5.80
CA LEU A 17 9.23 5.09 -6.28
C LEU A 17 8.00 5.97 -6.09
N ALA A 18 6.80 5.45 -6.39
CA ALA A 18 5.55 6.20 -6.16
C ALA A 18 5.36 6.55 -4.67
N TYR A 19 5.57 5.59 -3.78
CA TYR A 19 5.48 5.81 -2.34
C TYR A 19 6.52 6.82 -1.84
N LEU A 20 7.79 6.62 -2.18
CA LEU A 20 8.90 7.47 -1.75
C LEU A 20 8.76 8.90 -2.27
N SER A 21 8.36 9.06 -3.54
CA SER A 21 8.18 10.38 -4.13
C SER A 21 7.00 11.14 -3.52
N ASN A 22 5.97 10.43 -3.06
CA ASN A 22 4.87 11.05 -2.33
C ASN A 22 5.30 11.41 -0.89
N LYS A 23 6.04 10.53 -0.22
CA LYS A 23 6.51 10.75 1.16
C LYS A 23 7.56 11.86 1.27
N LEU A 24 8.44 12.02 0.28
CA LEU A 24 9.41 13.11 0.27
C LEU A 24 8.80 14.51 0.09
N ARG A 25 7.49 14.61 -0.21
CA ARG A 25 6.77 15.90 -0.18
C ARG A 25 6.44 16.34 1.25
N ASP A 26 6.48 15.42 2.20
CA ASP A 26 6.30 15.72 3.62
C ASP A 26 7.59 16.37 4.16
N PRO A 27 7.53 17.60 4.69
CA PRO A 27 8.71 18.31 5.19
C PRO A 27 9.36 17.61 6.39
N TYR A 28 8.64 16.72 7.09
CA TYR A 28 9.14 16.01 8.27
C TYR A 28 9.62 14.58 7.93
N TRP A 29 9.67 14.21 6.65
CA TRP A 29 10.04 12.87 6.20
C TRP A 29 11.27 12.91 5.27
N PRO A 30 12.27 12.02 5.42
CA PRO A 30 12.34 10.90 6.36
C PRO A 30 12.85 11.29 7.76
N SER A 31 13.02 12.57 8.04
CA SER A 31 13.55 13.06 9.30
C SER A 31 12.98 14.44 9.60
N GLU A 32 12.74 14.74 10.88
CA GLU A 32 12.33 16.07 11.35
C GLU A 32 13.45 17.11 11.23
N ASP A 33 14.71 16.67 11.20
CA ASP A 33 15.85 17.52 10.85
C ASP A 33 15.83 17.90 9.35
N THR A 34 15.56 19.19 9.09
CA THR A 34 15.52 19.80 7.76
C THR A 34 16.81 19.60 6.96
N ALA A 35 17.98 19.72 7.59
CA ALA A 35 19.25 19.57 6.86
C ALA A 35 19.45 18.12 6.40
N ARG A 36 19.06 17.16 7.27
CA ARG A 36 19.05 15.73 6.95
C ARG A 36 18.05 15.43 5.83
N GLN A 37 16.87 16.03 5.88
CA GLN A 37 15.79 15.86 4.90
C GLN A 37 16.19 16.36 3.51
N VAL A 38 16.70 17.59 3.40
CA VAL A 38 17.21 18.15 2.14
C VAL A 38 18.32 17.29 1.53
N LYS A 39 19.23 16.77 2.37
CA LYS A 39 20.32 15.89 1.92
C LYS A 39 19.78 14.54 1.43
N ALA A 40 18.78 13.97 2.11
CA ALA A 40 18.12 12.75 1.70
C ALA A 40 17.43 12.93 0.34
N GLU A 41 16.65 13.99 0.17
CA GLU A 41 15.93 14.29 -1.07
C GLU A 41 16.90 14.50 -2.24
N ARG A 42 17.99 15.25 -2.02
CA ARG A 42 19.02 15.44 -3.06
C ARG A 42 19.61 14.11 -3.52
N GLN A 43 19.98 13.23 -2.58
CA GLN A 43 20.53 11.91 -2.92
C GLN A 43 19.49 10.99 -3.58
N TYR A 44 18.21 11.16 -3.25
CA TYR A 44 17.13 10.37 -3.84
C TYR A 44 17.01 10.60 -5.36
N LYS A 45 17.27 11.83 -5.83
CA LYS A 45 17.18 12.19 -7.26
C LYS A 45 18.08 11.31 -8.15
N ASP A 46 19.25 10.93 -7.63
CA ASP A 46 20.19 10.04 -8.32
C ASP A 46 19.91 8.58 -7.98
N ALA A 47 19.62 8.27 -6.72
CA ALA A 47 19.39 6.90 -6.25
C ALA A 47 18.16 6.23 -6.90
N LYS A 48 17.13 6.99 -7.30
CA LYS A 48 15.93 6.42 -7.93
C LYS A 48 16.18 5.72 -9.28
N ARG A 49 17.33 5.97 -9.91
CA ARG A 49 17.65 5.44 -11.25
C ARG A 49 17.94 3.95 -11.23
N GLU A 50 18.70 3.47 -10.24
CA GLU A 50 19.12 2.08 -10.15
C GLU A 50 18.59 1.39 -8.89
N LEU A 51 18.31 0.08 -8.98
CA LEU A 51 17.78 -0.66 -7.81
C LEU A 51 18.78 -0.74 -6.67
N VAL A 52 20.07 -0.90 -7.01
CA VAL A 52 21.14 -1.00 -6.02
C VAL A 52 21.27 0.30 -5.24
N THR A 53 21.30 1.43 -5.93
CA THR A 53 21.41 2.75 -5.31
C THR A 53 20.13 3.14 -4.57
N LEU A 54 18.95 2.72 -5.05
CA LEU A 54 17.68 2.92 -4.35
C LEU A 54 17.63 2.16 -3.02
N ASN A 55 18.05 0.88 -2.99
CA ASN A 55 18.10 0.11 -1.76
C ASN A 55 19.11 0.71 -0.77
N ALA A 56 20.31 1.08 -1.24
CA ALA A 56 21.32 1.73 -0.41
C ALA A 56 20.83 3.08 0.15
N TRP A 57 20.09 3.86 -0.65
CA TRP A 57 19.46 5.08 -0.17
C TRP A 57 18.45 4.79 0.93
N CYS A 58 17.58 3.80 0.74
CA CYS A 58 16.59 3.44 1.75
C CYS A 58 17.24 2.96 3.06
N GLU A 59 18.30 2.16 3.00
CA GLU A 59 19.04 1.71 4.19
C GLU A 59 19.72 2.85 4.94
N LYS A 60 20.19 3.86 4.23
CA LYS A 60 20.88 5.02 4.81
C LYS A 60 19.93 6.02 5.46
N TRP A 61 18.78 6.25 4.83
CA TRP A 61 17.91 7.37 5.18
C TRP A 61 16.68 6.95 5.97
N LEU A 62 16.25 5.69 5.87
CA LEU A 62 15.03 5.22 6.53
C LEU A 62 15.32 4.46 7.82
N ASP A 63 14.52 4.74 8.84
CA ASP A 63 14.47 3.91 10.04
C ASP A 63 13.63 2.63 9.83
N SER A 64 13.56 1.77 10.86
CA SER A 64 12.80 0.53 10.83
C SER A 64 11.29 0.71 10.63
N THR A 65 10.73 1.79 11.16
CA THR A 65 9.30 2.11 11.06
C THR A 65 8.97 2.51 9.63
N GLN A 66 9.74 3.42 9.06
CA GLN A 66 9.63 3.88 7.68
C GLN A 66 9.85 2.73 6.69
N TRP A 67 10.80 1.83 6.99
CA TRP A 67 10.99 0.62 6.20
C TRP A 67 9.76 -0.28 6.19
N THR A 68 9.14 -0.46 7.36
CA THR A 68 7.92 -1.26 7.48
C THR A 68 6.77 -0.64 6.69
N GLN A 69 6.61 0.69 6.74
CA GLN A 69 5.60 1.40 5.96
C GLN A 69 5.82 1.24 4.45
N LEU A 70 7.06 1.40 3.97
CA LEU A 70 7.41 1.21 2.56
C LEU A 70 7.12 -0.23 2.11
N LYS A 71 7.51 -1.23 2.91
CA LYS A 71 7.22 -2.64 2.63
C LYS A 71 5.72 -2.91 2.54
N ASN A 72 4.92 -2.33 3.44
CA ASN A 72 3.46 -2.47 3.42
C ASN A 72 2.85 -1.79 2.20
N ALA A 73 3.34 -0.61 1.81
CA ALA A 73 2.90 0.07 0.60
C ALA A 73 3.18 -0.75 -0.67
N ILE A 74 4.38 -1.35 -0.77
CA ILE A 74 4.74 -2.24 -1.88
C ILE A 74 3.82 -3.48 -1.91
N ARG A 75 3.60 -4.12 -0.76
CA ARG A 75 2.69 -5.29 -0.65
C ARG A 75 1.27 -4.93 -1.07
N ALA A 76 0.76 -3.78 -0.63
CA ALA A 76 -0.56 -3.30 -1.02
C ALA A 76 -0.65 -3.02 -2.52
N ALA A 77 0.39 -2.42 -3.12
CA ALA A 77 0.44 -2.20 -4.56
C ALA A 77 0.44 -3.53 -5.34
N ARG A 78 1.27 -4.50 -4.94
CA ARG A 78 1.27 -5.85 -5.54
C ARG A 78 -0.11 -6.51 -5.46
N LYS A 79 -0.74 -6.45 -4.29
CA LYS A 79 -2.08 -7.00 -4.08
C LYS A 79 -3.09 -6.35 -5.04
N ARG A 80 -3.11 -5.01 -5.11
CA ARG A 80 -4.01 -4.30 -6.03
C ARG A 80 -3.81 -4.70 -7.49
N THR A 81 -2.56 -4.85 -7.94
CA THR A 81 -2.29 -5.31 -9.31
C THR A 81 -2.82 -6.73 -9.55
N ALA A 82 -2.66 -7.63 -8.58
CA ALA A 82 -3.21 -8.98 -8.68
C ALA A 82 -4.75 -9.00 -8.65
N ASP A 83 -5.36 -8.21 -7.76
CA ASP A 83 -6.81 -8.09 -7.64
C ASP A 83 -7.42 -7.54 -8.94
N LEU A 84 -6.81 -6.50 -9.54
CA LEU A 84 -7.23 -5.94 -10.84
C LEU A 84 -7.21 -6.95 -12.00
N GLN A 85 -6.40 -8.00 -11.93
CA GLN A 85 -6.36 -9.03 -12.97
C GLN A 85 -7.40 -10.13 -12.77
N ARG A 86 -7.84 -10.36 -11.52
CA ARG A 86 -8.77 -11.44 -11.17
C ARG A 86 -10.21 -10.96 -11.10
N ASP A 87 -10.43 -9.93 -10.30
CA ASP A 87 -11.74 -9.32 -10.04
C ASP A 87 -11.52 -7.88 -9.52
N PRO A 88 -11.61 -6.86 -10.40
CA PRO A 88 -11.29 -5.49 -10.05
C PRO A 88 -12.19 -4.94 -8.93
N PRO A 89 -11.67 -4.66 -7.72
CA PRO A 89 -12.49 -4.14 -6.64
C PRO A 89 -13.03 -2.75 -7.00
N LYS A 90 -14.28 -2.47 -6.61
CA LYS A 90 -14.93 -1.17 -6.80
C LYS A 90 -15.12 -0.46 -5.48
N SER A 91 -14.84 0.85 -5.47
CA SER A 91 -15.13 1.72 -4.33
C SER A 91 -16.56 2.22 -4.44
N VAL A 92 -17.37 1.96 -3.43
CA VAL A 92 -18.76 2.44 -3.32
C VAL A 92 -18.92 3.29 -2.07
N THR A 93 -19.71 4.35 -2.17
CA THR A 93 -20.05 5.20 -1.02
C THR A 93 -21.38 4.74 -0.45
N LEU A 94 -21.39 4.39 0.83
CA LEU A 94 -22.59 3.94 1.56
C LEU A 94 -22.93 4.94 2.66
N SER A 95 -24.21 5.05 3.01
CA SER A 95 -24.59 5.73 4.24
C SER A 95 -23.99 5.00 5.45
N HIS A 96 -23.66 5.73 6.51
CA HIS A 96 -23.06 5.14 7.71
C HIS A 96 -23.93 4.01 8.30
N LYS A 97 -25.25 4.20 8.28
CA LYS A 97 -26.22 3.19 8.73
C LYS A 97 -26.16 1.92 7.88
N ALA A 98 -26.16 2.06 6.55
CA ALA A 98 -26.05 0.92 5.64
C ALA A 98 -24.73 0.17 5.85
N TRP A 99 -23.60 0.89 5.89
CA TRP A 99 -22.30 0.29 6.15
C TRP A 99 -22.27 -0.51 7.46
N ARG A 100 -22.83 0.04 8.55
CA ARG A 100 -22.88 -0.65 9.85
C ARG A 100 -23.67 -1.96 9.77
N ILE A 101 -24.86 -1.93 9.16
CA ILE A 101 -25.70 -3.13 9.00
C ILE A 101 -24.94 -4.23 8.25
N ILE A 102 -24.37 -3.89 7.10
CA ILE A 102 -23.70 -4.88 6.24
C ILE A 102 -22.42 -5.38 6.93
N SER A 103 -21.69 -4.50 7.63
CA SER A 103 -20.48 -4.88 8.36
C SER A 103 -20.75 -5.79 9.56
N ASP A 104 -21.81 -5.52 10.32
CA ASP A 104 -22.16 -6.35 11.48
C ASP A 104 -22.65 -7.73 11.04
N LEU A 105 -23.44 -7.80 9.97
CA LEU A 105 -23.88 -9.07 9.37
C LEU A 105 -22.70 -9.89 8.80
N ALA A 106 -21.79 -9.25 8.06
CA ALA A 106 -20.64 -9.95 7.48
C ALA A 106 -19.70 -10.53 8.55
N LYS A 107 -19.53 -9.81 9.67
CA LYS A 107 -18.77 -10.31 10.82
C LYS A 107 -19.46 -11.49 11.49
N HIS A 108 -20.78 -11.41 11.68
CA HIS A 108 -21.56 -12.49 12.28
C HIS A 108 -21.47 -13.78 11.45
N ASP A 109 -21.54 -13.65 10.13
CA ASP A 109 -21.51 -14.79 9.20
C ASP A 109 -20.07 -15.21 8.81
N GLU A 110 -19.04 -14.55 9.35
CA GLU A 110 -17.61 -14.76 9.03
C GLU A 110 -17.26 -14.69 7.53
N VAL A 111 -18.01 -13.88 6.77
CA VAL A 111 -17.83 -13.69 5.33
C VAL A 111 -17.35 -12.28 4.99
N THR A 112 -16.93 -12.09 3.73
CA THR A 112 -16.60 -10.75 3.23
C THR A 112 -17.85 -9.95 2.92
N LEU A 113 -17.75 -8.61 2.91
CA LEU A 113 -18.85 -7.73 2.49
C LEU A 113 -19.35 -8.08 1.08
N SER A 114 -18.44 -8.37 0.14
CA SER A 114 -18.81 -8.76 -1.22
C SER A 114 -19.58 -10.08 -1.24
N ALA A 115 -19.10 -11.11 -0.54
CA ALA A 115 -19.78 -12.41 -0.47
C ALA A 115 -21.17 -12.29 0.18
N LEU A 116 -21.32 -11.46 1.22
CA LEU A 116 -22.62 -11.19 1.83
C LEU A 116 -23.57 -10.52 0.84
N ILE A 117 -23.08 -9.53 0.08
CA ILE A 117 -23.89 -8.84 -0.93
C ILE A 117 -24.30 -9.81 -2.05
N GLU A 118 -23.38 -10.62 -2.54
CA GLU A 118 -23.63 -11.63 -3.59
C GLU A 118 -24.61 -12.71 -3.12
N ASP A 119 -24.49 -13.22 -1.90
CA ASP A 119 -25.43 -14.21 -1.36
C ASP A 119 -26.85 -13.65 -1.20
N ARG A 120 -26.96 -12.44 -0.64
CA ARG A 120 -28.26 -11.82 -0.34
C ARG A 120 -28.96 -11.25 -1.58
N LEU A 121 -28.21 -10.66 -2.50
CA LEU A 121 -28.75 -9.96 -3.68
C LEU A 121 -28.59 -10.75 -4.98
N GLY A 122 -27.70 -11.74 -5.05
CA GLY A 122 -27.45 -12.53 -6.26
C GLY A 122 -28.70 -13.24 -6.77
N LYS A 123 -29.48 -13.85 -5.87
CA LYS A 123 -30.75 -14.51 -6.24
C LYS A 123 -31.82 -13.56 -6.78
N ALA A 124 -31.78 -12.28 -6.39
CA ALA A 124 -32.69 -11.26 -6.89
C ALA A 124 -32.21 -10.73 -8.26
N TRP A 125 -30.90 -10.62 -8.43
CA TRP A 125 -30.26 -10.27 -9.70
C TRP A 125 -30.47 -11.34 -10.78
N ASP A 126 -30.33 -12.63 -10.46
CA ASP A 126 -30.51 -13.75 -11.41
C ASP A 126 -31.94 -13.87 -11.98
N LYS A 127 -32.91 -13.17 -11.38
CA LYS A 127 -34.32 -13.16 -11.81
C LYS A 127 -34.68 -11.94 -12.65
N MET A 128 -33.75 -11.01 -12.87
CA MET A 128 -33.90 -9.87 -13.78
C MET A 128 -33.33 -10.17 -15.15
#